data_AF-A0A6M0QAL3-F1
#
_entry.id   AF-A0A6M0QAL3-F1
#
_cell.length_a   1.000
_cell.length_b   1.000
_cell.length_c   1.000
_cell.angle_alpha   90.00
_cell.angle_beta   90.00
_cell.angle_gamma   90.00
#
_symmetry.space_group_name_H-M   'P 1'
#
loop_
_entity.id
_entity.type
_entity.pdbx_description
1 polymer ?
#
loop_
_entity_poly.entity_id
_entity_poly.type
_entity_poly.pdbx_seq_one_letter_code
_entity_poly.pdbx_strand_id
1 'polypeptide(L)'
;MSRFDLLVREQLHTMDKLLFLQSELERCQALEIELKELQNKTELTSLKDEIQKMKQELKEIQHTFERQTEEVITAYKHQESTLTTA
;
A
#
# COMPACT_ATOMS: atom_id res chain seq x y z
N MET A 1 -32.81 -52.64 -17.54
CA MET A 1 -32.35 -51.85 -16.37
C MET A 1 -33.56 -51.22 -15.72
N SER A 2 -33.64 -51.27 -14.39
CA SER A 2 -34.80 -50.70 -13.68
C SER A 2 -34.74 -49.17 -13.72
N ARG A 3 -35.88 -48.49 -13.59
CA ARG A 3 -35.95 -47.03 -13.48
C ARG A 3 -35.09 -46.49 -12.33
N PHE A 4 -34.93 -47.27 -11.28
CA PHE A 4 -34.04 -46.99 -10.15
C PHE A 4 -32.57 -46.92 -10.58
N ASP A 5 -32.08 -47.87 -11.38
CA ASP A 5 -30.68 -47.89 -11.86
C ASP A 5 -30.35 -46.72 -12.79
N LEU A 6 -31.34 -46.14 -13.46
CA LEU A 6 -31.16 -44.95 -14.29
C LEU A 6 -30.98 -43.71 -13.40
N LEU A 7 -31.89 -43.52 -12.43
CA LEU A 7 -31.85 -42.40 -11.49
C LEU A 7 -30.58 -42.38 -10.65
N VAL A 8 -30.11 -43.55 -10.19
CA VAL A 8 -28.84 -43.64 -9.43
C VAL A 8 -27.65 -43.18 -10.28
N ARG A 9 -27.62 -43.51 -11.58
CA ARG A 9 -26.53 -43.05 -12.45
C ARG A 9 -26.59 -41.56 -12.76
N GLU A 10 -27.78 -41.02 -12.98
CA GLU A 10 -27.96 -39.57 -13.15
C GLU A 10 -27.56 -38.81 -11.89
N GLN A 11 -27.87 -39.35 -10.71
CA GLN A 11 -27.48 -38.79 -9.42
C GLN A 11 -25.96 -38.79 -9.23
N LEU A 12 -25.28 -39.91 -9.53
CA LEU A 12 -23.81 -40.00 -9.44
C LEU A 12 -23.12 -39.04 -10.42
N HIS A 13 -23.63 -38.93 -11.65
CA HIS A 13 -23.11 -37.96 -12.62
C HIS A 13 -23.29 -36.51 -12.16
N THR A 14 -24.37 -36.23 -11.43
CA THR A 14 -24.62 -34.91 -10.83
C THR A 14 -23.67 -34.66 -9.65
N MET A 15 -23.39 -35.68 -8.85
CA MET A 15 -22.40 -35.58 -7.77
C MET A 15 -20.99 -35.30 -8.29
N ASP A 16 -20.57 -35.95 -9.38
CA ASP A 16 -19.25 -35.70 -9.97
C ASP A 16 -19.09 -34.23 -10.40
N LYS A 17 -20.14 -33.65 -11.00
CA LYS A 17 -20.17 -32.22 -11.34
C LYS A 17 -20.12 -31.32 -10.12
N LEU A 18 -20.82 -31.70 -9.05
CA LEU A 18 -20.84 -30.94 -7.81
C LEU A 18 -19.46 -30.93 -7.14
N LEU A 19 -18.81 -32.09 -7.05
CA LEU A 19 -17.47 -32.21 -6.49
C LEU A 19 -16.45 -31.41 -7.29
N PHE A 20 -16.53 -31.48 -8.63
CA PHE A 20 -15.68 -30.67 -9.50
C PHE A 20 -15.86 -29.16 -9.23
N LEU A 21 -17.11 -28.68 -9.18
CA LEU A 21 -17.38 -27.27 -8.89
C LEU A 21 -16.92 -26.86 -7.50
N GLN A 22 -17.06 -27.74 -6.51
CA GLN A 22 -16.59 -27.49 -5.15
C GLN A 22 -15.06 -27.35 -5.11
N SER A 23 -14.32 -28.24 -5.76
CA SER A 23 -12.86 -28.16 -5.85
C SER A 23 -12.39 -26.88 -6.56
N GLU A 24 -13.07 -26.47 -7.63
CA GLU A 24 -12.74 -25.21 -8.30
C GLU A 24 -13.03 -23.98 -7.44
N LEU A 25 -14.10 -24.01 -6.65
CA LEU A 25 -14.44 -22.94 -5.72
C LEU A 25 -13.40 -22.80 -4.60
N GLU A 26 -12.98 -23.92 -4.00
CA GLU A 26 -11.91 -23.96 -2.99
C GLU A 26 -10.59 -23.41 -3.57
N ARG A 27 -10.24 -23.78 -4.81
CA ARG A 27 -9.07 -23.24 -5.52
C ARG A 27 -9.17 -21.72 -5.72
N CYS A 28 -10.33 -21.21 -6.12
CA CYS A 28 -10.53 -19.78 -6.31
C CYS A 28 -10.42 -19.00 -5.00
N GLN A 29 -10.95 -19.53 -3.90
CA GLN A 29 -10.86 -18.89 -2.58
C GLN A 29 -9.41 -18.84 -2.08
N ALA A 30 -8.61 -19.90 -2.29
CA ALA A 30 -7.20 -19.90 -1.94
C ALA A 30 -6.42 -18.80 -2.70
N LEU A 31 -6.67 -18.68 -4.01
CA LEU A 31 -6.06 -17.62 -4.83
C LEU A 31 -6.48 -16.22 -4.39
N GLU A 32 -7.74 -16.03 -3.98
CA GLU A 32 -8.22 -14.73 -3.48
C GLU A 32 -7.48 -14.31 -2.19
N ILE A 33 -7.22 -15.25 -1.29
CA ILE A 33 -6.46 -15.01 -0.06
C ILE A 33 -5.02 -14.61 -0.41
N GLU A 34 -4.35 -15.36 -1.28
CA GLU A 34 -2.97 -15.05 -1.71
C GLU A 34 -2.88 -13.66 -2.37
N LEU A 35 -3.84 -13.31 -3.23
CA LEU A 35 -3.90 -12.00 -3.88
C LEU A 35 -4.10 -10.86 -2.88
N LYS A 36 -4.99 -11.03 -1.90
CA LYS A 36 -5.20 -10.04 -0.82
C LYS A 36 -3.95 -9.84 0.01
N GLU A 37 -3.25 -10.92 0.36
CA GLU A 37 -1.98 -10.82 1.09
C GLU A 37 -0.90 -10.08 0.29
N LEU A 38 -0.81 -10.34 -1.02
CA LEU A 38 0.14 -9.68 -1.90
C LEU A 38 -0.19 -8.18 -2.04
N GLN A 39 -1.47 -7.84 -2.25
CA GLN A 39 -1.93 -6.46 -2.34
C GLN A 39 -1.64 -5.68 -1.05
N ASN A 40 -1.97 -6.25 0.12
CA ASN A 40 -1.70 -5.63 1.42
C ASN A 40 -0.20 -5.37 1.63
N LYS A 41 0.67 -6.29 1.19
CA LYS A 41 2.13 -6.10 1.24
C LYS A 41 2.60 -4.97 0.33
N THR A 42 2.06 -4.89 -0.89
CA THR A 42 2.40 -3.84 -1.86
C THR A 42 1.94 -2.46 -1.39
N GLU A 43 0.69 -2.32 -0.91
CA GLU A 43 0.16 -1.06 -0.38
C GLU A 43 0.93 -0.58 0.85
N LEU A 44 1.29 -1.49 1.77
CA LEU A 44 2.10 -1.16 2.94
C LEU A 44 3.51 -0.67 2.56
N THR A 45 4.08 -1.21 1.49
CA THR A 45 5.40 -0.77 0.98
C THR A 45 5.30 0.62 0.37
N SER A 46 4.28 0.86 -0.47
CA SER A 46 4.03 2.17 -1.08
C SER A 46 3.83 3.28 -0.04
N LEU A 47 3.06 3.01 1.02
CA LEU A 47 2.82 3.99 2.08
C LEU A 47 4.10 4.31 2.88
N LYS A 48 4.96 3.30 3.12
CA LYS A 48 6.24 3.51 3.79
C LYS A 48 7.19 4.37 2.97
N ASP A 49 7.24 4.15 1.66
CA ASP A 49 8.06 4.94 0.74
C ASP A 49 7.58 6.41 0.69
N GLU A 50 6.26 6.63 0.68
CA GLU A 50 5.68 7.98 0.72
C GLU A 50 6.00 8.69 2.05
N ILE A 51 5.85 8.01 3.18
CA ILE A 51 6.24 8.54 4.51
C ILE A 51 7.74 8.89 4.53
N GLN A 52 8.59 8.06 3.94
CA GLN A 52 10.03 8.32 3.90
C GLN A 52 10.35 9.54 3.04
N LYS A 53 9.67 9.70 1.90
CA LYS A 53 9.79 10.89 1.05
C LYS A 53 9.38 12.16 1.79
N MET A 54 8.22 12.14 2.46
CA MET A 54 7.74 13.29 3.25
C MET A 54 8.72 13.68 4.38
N LYS A 55 9.33 12.69 5.05
CA LYS A 55 10.36 12.95 6.07
C LYS A 55 11.62 13.61 5.49
N GLN A 56 12.02 13.22 4.29
CA GLN A 56 13.16 13.80 3.62
C GLN A 56 12.90 15.25 3.22
N GLU A 57 11.74 15.51 2.60
CA GLU A 57 11.30 16.87 2.27
C GLU A 57 11.22 17.77 3.52
N LEU A 58 10.70 17.24 4.64
CA LEU A 58 10.64 17.98 5.90
C LEU A 58 12.03 18.42 6.39
N LYS A 59 13.03 17.53 6.30
CA LYS A 59 14.41 17.85 6.69
C LYS A 59 15.02 18.92 5.79
N GLU A 60 14.77 18.86 4.48
CA GLU A 60 15.27 19.85 3.53
C GLU A 60 14.64 21.23 3.76
N ILE A 61 13.34 21.26 4.05
CA ILE A 61 12.64 22.49 4.45
C ILE A 61 13.25 23.04 5.74
N GLN A 62 13.49 22.19 6.74
CA GLN A 62 14.08 22.61 8.01
C GLN A 62 15.47 23.22 7.80
N HIS A 63 16.36 22.56 7.05
CA HIS A 63 17.69 23.11 6.74
C HIS A 63 17.62 24.43 5.97
N THR A 64 16.69 24.54 5.03
CA THR A 64 16.49 25.78 4.27
C THR A 64 16.04 26.91 5.18
N PHE A 65 15.10 26.63 6.08
CA PHE A 65 14.60 27.59 7.06
C PHE A 65 15.69 28.06 8.03
N GLU A 66 16.51 27.14 8.54
CA GLU A 66 17.64 27.45 9.42
C GLU A 66 18.63 28.40 8.74
N ARG A 67 19.03 28.09 7.50
CA ARG A 67 19.93 28.95 6.71
C ARG A 67 19.33 30.33 6.46
N GLN A 68 18.07 30.38 6.03
CA GLN A 68 17.39 31.66 5.78
C GLN A 68 17.29 32.51 7.06
N THR A 69 17.03 31.88 8.20
CA THR A 69 16.98 32.57 9.50
C THR A 69 18.34 33.19 9.85
N GLU A 70 19.44 32.46 9.62
CA GLU A 70 20.79 32.96 9.87
C GLU A 70 21.18 34.12 8.93
N GLU A 71 20.79 34.05 7.65
CA GLU A 71 20.96 35.13 6.67
C GLU A 71 20.23 36.40 7.12
N VAL A 72 18.99 36.29 7.59
CA VAL A 72 18.18 37.42 8.10
C VAL A 72 18.82 38.05 9.34
N ILE A 73 19.25 37.24 10.31
CA ILE A 73 19.91 37.74 11.53
C ILE A 73 21.21 38.49 11.17
N THR A 74 21.98 37.94 10.23
CA THR A 74 23.24 38.54 9.79
C THR A 74 23.00 39.89 9.10
N ALA A 75 22.01 39.94 8.20
CA ALA A 75 21.61 41.18 7.52
C ALA A 75 21.16 42.25 8.51
N TYR A 76 20.33 41.88 9.50
CA TYR A 76 19.88 42.81 10.55
C TYR A 76 21.06 43.39 11.35
N LYS A 77 21.99 42.55 11.81
CA LYS A 77 23.18 42.99 12.55
C LYS A 77 24.09 43.93 11.75
N HIS A 78 24.24 43.69 10.44
CA HIS A 78 25.01 44.58 9.56
C HIS A 78 24.32 45.95 9.37
N GLN A 79 22.99 45.97 9.36
CA GLN A 79 22.22 47.20 9.25
C GLN A 79 22.31 48.06 10.53
N GLU A 80 22.32 47.43 11.70
CA GLU A 80 22.51 48.11 12.99
C GLU A 80 23.92 48.70 13.15
N SER A 81 24.94 47.98 12.66
CA SER A 81 26.33 48.45 12.61
C SER A 81 26.55 49.68 11.72
N THR A 82 25.79 49.84 10.64
CA THR A 82 25.96 50.95 9.69
C THR A 82 25.27 52.24 10.15
N LEU A 83 24.25 52.15 11.01
CA LEU A 83 23.56 53.29 11.62
C LEU A 83 24.33 53.96 12.78
N THR A 84 25.37 53.32 13.33
CA THR A 84 26.15 53.84 14.47
C THR A 84 27.43 54.57 14.03
N THR A 85 27.69 54.67 12.71
CA THR A 85 28.92 55.28 12.15
C THR A 85 28.67 56.47 11.22
N ALA A 86 27.47 57.04 11.20
CA ALA A 86 27.09 58.25 10.47
C ALA A 86 26.66 59.34 11.46
#